data_AF-A0A7J7ZXZ9-F1
#
_entry.id   AF-A0A7J7ZXZ9-F1
#
_cell.length_a   1.000
_cell.length_b   1.000
_cell.length_c   1.000
_cell.angle_alpha   90.00
_cell.angle_beta   90.00
_cell.angle_gamma   90.00
#
_symmetry.space_group_name_H-M   'P 1'
#
loop_
_entity.id
_entity.type
_entity.pdbx_description
1 polymer ?
#
loop_
_entity_poly.entity_id
_entity_poly.type
_entity_poly.pdbx_seq_one_letter_code
_entity_poly.pdbx_strand_id
1 'polypeptide(L)'
;MDIKTGRKPASRIQILLRSDVVSMTTGLLSMANSGPNTNGSQFFLTCDKTDWLDGKHVVFGEVTEGLDVLRQIEAQGSKDGKPKEKVIISDCGEYV
;
A
#
# COMPACT_ATOMS: atom_id res chain seq x y z
N MET A 1 -7.81 -2.38 -6.57
CA MET A 1 -6.64 -1.92 -7.34
C MET A 1 -6.04 -3.07 -8.10
N ASP A 2 -5.87 -2.94 -9.41
CA ASP A 2 -5.18 -3.94 -10.25
C ASP A 2 -3.71 -3.60 -10.38
N ILE A 3 -2.85 -4.56 -10.03
CA ILE A 3 -1.41 -4.41 -9.94
C ILE A 3 -0.74 -5.26 -11.01
N LYS A 4 0.11 -4.63 -11.82
CA LYS A 4 0.94 -5.28 -12.83
C LYS A 4 2.41 -5.20 -12.43
N THR A 5 3.07 -6.35 -12.36
CA THR A 5 4.52 -6.45 -12.11
C THR A 5 5.25 -6.94 -13.35
N GLY A 6 6.09 -6.09 -13.94
CA GLY A 6 6.81 -6.39 -15.18
C GLY A 6 5.84 -6.79 -16.31
N ARG A 7 6.07 -7.96 -16.91
CA ARG A 7 5.22 -8.53 -17.98
C ARG A 7 4.12 -9.48 -17.49
N LYS A 8 3.99 -9.69 -16.17
CA LYS A 8 2.98 -10.61 -15.62
C LYS A 8 1.56 -10.07 -15.84
N PRO A 9 0.54 -10.94 -15.89
CA PRO A 9 -0.87 -10.52 -15.82
C PRO A 9 -1.13 -9.68 -14.58
N ALA A 10 -2.12 -8.78 -14.65
CA ALA A 10 -2.52 -7.98 -13.50
C ALA A 10 -3.18 -8.86 -12.42
N SER A 11 -2.95 -8.53 -11.15
CA SER A 11 -3.57 -9.17 -9.98
C SER A 11 -4.25 -8.12 -9.12
N ARG A 12 -5.34 -8.47 -8.44
CA ARG A 12 -6.19 -7.51 -7.70
C ARG A 12 -5.82 -7.49 -6.21
N ILE A 13 -5.72 -6.28 -5.65
CA ILE A 13 -5.80 -6.01 -4.21
C ILE A 13 -7.15 -5.34 -3.95
N GLN A 14 -7.92 -5.85 -2.98
CA GLN A 14 -9.12 -5.19 -2.47
C GLN A 14 -8.79 -4.41 -1.22
N ILE A 15 -9.34 -3.19 -1.12
CA ILE A 15 -9.10 -2.29 0.00
C ILE A 15 -10.45 -1.87 0.57
N LEU A 16 -10.62 -2.06 1.87
CA LEU A 16 -11.73 -1.49 2.63
C LEU A 16 -11.29 -0.16 3.25
N LEU A 17 -12.07 0.90 3.03
CA LEU A 17 -11.79 2.19 3.63
C LEU A 17 -12.05 2.14 5.14
N ARG A 18 -11.13 2.74 5.90
CA ARG A 18 -11.15 2.80 7.36
C ARG A 18 -11.23 4.25 7.80
N SER A 19 -11.97 4.52 8.88
CA SER A 19 -12.10 5.85 9.50
C SER A 19 -11.68 5.86 10.97
N ASP A 20 -11.33 4.70 11.52
CA ASP A 20 -10.88 4.49 12.88
C ASP A 20 -9.35 4.65 13.01
N VAL A 21 -8.90 5.03 14.21
CA VAL A 21 -7.47 5.10 14.53
C VAL A 21 -6.97 3.69 14.80
N VAL A 22 -6.01 3.25 14.00
CA VAL A 22 -5.42 1.91 14.07
C VAL A 22 -3.90 1.99 14.23
N SER A 23 -3.34 1.03 14.97
CA SER A 23 -1.88 0.87 15.05
C SER A 23 -1.36 0.20 13.78
N MET A 24 -0.19 0.62 13.31
CA MET A 24 0.37 0.24 12.03
C MET A 24 0.84 -1.22 11.98
N THR A 25 -0.03 -2.12 11.53
CA THR A 25 0.28 -3.53 11.25
C THR A 25 0.36 -3.80 9.74
N THR A 26 0.71 -5.02 9.32
CA THR A 26 0.69 -5.45 7.91
C THR A 26 -0.67 -5.22 7.25
N GLY A 27 -0.66 -4.81 5.98
CA GLY A 27 -1.85 -4.71 5.12
C GLY A 27 -2.60 -3.39 5.22
N LEU A 28 -2.06 -2.38 5.92
CA LEU A 28 -2.71 -1.07 6.04
C LEU A 28 -2.30 -0.15 4.91
N LEU A 29 -3.29 0.59 4.38
CA LEU A 29 -3.13 1.65 3.41
C LEU A 29 -3.03 3.00 4.15
N SER A 30 -1.91 3.69 3.96
CA SER A 30 -1.62 4.93 4.67
C SER A 30 -1.01 6.01 3.78
N MET A 31 -1.24 7.28 4.13
CA MET A 31 -0.72 8.44 3.39
C MET A 31 0.77 8.65 3.67
N ALA A 32 1.57 8.80 2.61
CA ALA A 32 2.92 9.31 2.71
C ALA A 32 2.90 10.84 2.89
N ASN A 33 3.82 11.37 3.69
CA ASN A 33 3.96 12.80 3.95
C ASN A 33 5.41 13.16 4.28
N SER A 34 5.70 14.46 4.29
CA SER A 34 6.97 15.06 4.70
C SER A 34 6.86 15.81 6.03
N GLY A 35 5.92 15.40 6.88
CA GLY A 35 5.55 16.08 8.13
C GLY A 35 4.07 16.47 8.20
N PRO A 36 3.63 17.05 9.33
CA PRO A 36 2.22 17.39 9.55
C PRO A 36 1.65 18.27 8.42
N ASN A 37 0.43 17.96 7.98
CA ASN A 37 -0.31 18.72 6.94
C ASN A 37 0.37 18.77 5.56
N THR A 38 1.16 17.75 5.20
CA THR A 38 1.83 17.66 3.87
C THR A 38 1.37 16.44 3.04
N ASN A 39 0.20 15.89 3.35
CA ASN A 39 -0.38 14.80 2.56
C ASN A 39 -0.65 15.28 1.12
N GLY A 40 -0.27 14.46 0.16
CA GLY A 40 -0.56 14.67 -1.27
C GLY A 40 -1.36 13.49 -1.82
N SER A 41 -0.87 12.87 -2.88
CA SER A 41 -1.44 11.64 -3.47
C SER A 41 -0.58 10.39 -3.24
N GLN A 42 0.61 10.55 -2.66
CA GLN A 42 1.49 9.43 -2.36
C GLN A 42 0.96 8.67 -1.15
N PHE A 43 0.91 7.35 -1.27
CA PHE A 43 0.51 6.43 -0.22
C PHE A 43 1.44 5.22 -0.18
N PHE A 44 1.34 4.43 0.88
CA PHE A 44 2.06 3.17 1.02
C PHE A 44 1.15 2.09 1.61
N LEU A 45 1.55 0.83 1.38
CA LEU A 45 0.99 -0.35 2.02
C LEU A 45 2.04 -0.93 2.97
N THR A 46 1.67 -1.19 4.21
CA THR A 46 2.56 -1.81 5.19
C THR A 46 2.72 -3.30 4.91
N CYS A 47 3.96 -3.79 4.81
CA CYS A 47 4.25 -5.22 4.60
C CYS A 47 4.56 -5.97 5.91
N ASP A 48 4.87 -5.23 6.97
CA ASP A 48 5.13 -5.72 8.32
C ASP A 48 4.60 -4.69 9.34
N LYS A 49 4.74 -4.99 10.63
CA LYS A 49 4.46 -4.11 11.74
C LYS A 49 5.40 -2.90 11.74
N THR A 50 4.84 -1.68 11.81
CA THR A 50 5.58 -0.42 11.70
C THR A 50 5.15 0.63 12.73
N ASP A 51 5.17 0.28 14.02
CA ASP A 51 4.70 1.13 15.14
C ASP A 51 5.32 2.53 15.17
N TRP A 52 6.53 2.71 14.62
CA TRP A 52 7.20 4.02 14.60
C TRP A 52 6.51 5.04 13.68
N LEU A 53 5.55 4.62 12.86
CA LEU A 53 4.71 5.46 12.00
C LEU A 53 3.39 5.87 12.68
N ASP A 54 3.04 5.28 13.82
CA ASP A 54 1.81 5.60 14.55
C ASP A 54 1.76 7.08 14.92
N GLY A 55 0.60 7.71 14.71
CA GLY A 55 0.39 9.14 14.94
C GLY A 55 1.11 10.09 13.97
N LYS A 56 1.92 9.57 13.04
CA LYS A 56 2.65 10.37 12.03
C LYS A 56 2.05 10.28 10.64
N HIS A 57 1.45 9.15 10.31
CA HIS A 57 0.83 8.89 9.02
C HIS A 57 -0.64 8.49 9.20
N VAL A 58 -1.49 8.97 8.30
CA VAL A 58 -2.93 8.71 8.35
C VAL A 58 -3.22 7.39 7.67
N VAL A 59 -3.72 6.41 8.42
CA VAL A 59 -4.30 5.18 7.87
C VAL A 59 -5.72 5.48 7.40
N PHE A 60 -6.05 5.06 6.18
CA PHE A 60 -7.37 5.31 5.58
C PHE A 60 -7.97 4.10 4.88
N GLY A 61 -7.29 2.94 4.93
CA GLY A 61 -7.86 1.68 4.48
C GLY A 61 -7.00 0.48 4.87
N GLU A 62 -7.51 -0.69 4.56
CA GLU A 62 -6.80 -1.95 4.79
C GLU A 62 -7.05 -2.92 3.64
N VAL A 63 -6.08 -3.79 3.38
CA VAL A 63 -6.19 -4.88 2.42
C VAL A 63 -7.10 -5.96 3.00
N THR A 64 -8.22 -6.23 2.35
CA THR A 64 -9.14 -7.32 2.71
C THR A 64 -8.91 -8.58 1.87
N GLU A 65 -8.48 -8.41 0.62
CA GLU A 65 -8.13 -9.51 -0.28
C GLU A 65 -6.88 -9.17 -1.10
N GLY A 66 -6.11 -10.19 -1.47
CA GLY A 66 -4.87 -10.02 -2.27
C GLY A 66 -3.62 -9.75 -1.43
N LEU A 67 -3.55 -10.24 -0.19
CA LEU A 67 -2.32 -10.17 0.62
C LEU A 67 -1.13 -10.87 -0.05
N ASP A 68 -1.37 -11.93 -0.83
CA ASP A 68 -0.35 -12.57 -1.65
C ASP A 68 0.18 -11.63 -2.75
N VAL A 69 -0.68 -10.80 -3.34
CA VAL A 69 -0.28 -9.75 -4.29
C VAL A 69 0.57 -8.69 -3.58
N LEU A 70 0.20 -8.28 -2.36
CA LEU A 70 1.03 -7.40 -1.54
C LEU A 70 2.44 -8.00 -1.30
N ARG A 71 2.53 -9.30 -0.99
CA ARG A 71 3.83 -9.99 -0.85
C ARG A 71 4.61 -10.05 -2.17
N GLN A 72 3.93 -10.16 -3.31
CA GLN A 72 4.59 -10.11 -4.61
C GLN A 72 5.17 -8.72 -4.92
N ILE A 73 4.47 -7.65 -4.52
CA ILE A 73 4.95 -6.26 -4.60
C ILE A 73 6.17 -6.08 -3.69
N GLU A 74 6.07 -6.52 -2.42
CA GLU A 74 7.16 -6.47 -1.43
C GLU A 74 8.44 -7.15 -1.96
N ALA A 75 8.29 -8.31 -2.61
CA ALA A 75 9.42 -9.04 -3.18
C ALA A 75 10.19 -8.27 -4.29
N GLN A 76 9.60 -7.22 -4.86
CA GLN A 76 10.26 -6.32 -5.81
C GLN A 76 11.11 -5.25 -5.14
N GLY A 77 11.01 -5.07 -3.81
CA GLY A 77 11.79 -4.10 -3.07
C GLY A 77 13.31 -4.33 -3.15
N SER A 78 14.05 -3.25 -2.95
CA SER A 78 15.50 -3.22 -2.90
C SER A 78 15.97 -2.31 -1.75
N LYS A 79 17.27 -2.38 -1.41
CA LYS A 79 17.86 -1.57 -0.33
C LYS A 79 17.92 -0.07 -0.66
N ASP A 80 18.03 0.28 -1.93
CA ASP A 80 18.07 1.66 -2.44
C ASP A 80 16.68 2.21 -2.78
N GLY A 81 15.61 1.45 -2.54
CA GLY A 81 14.23 1.84 -2.78
C GLY A 81 13.77 1.74 -4.23
N LYS A 82 14.65 1.38 -5.17
CA LYS A 82 14.30 1.18 -6.58
C LYS A 82 13.80 -0.26 -6.83
N PRO A 83 12.54 -0.45 -7.23
CA PRO A 83 12.02 -1.79 -7.48
C PRO A 83 12.82 -2.58 -8.54
N LYS A 84 12.98 -3.89 -8.33
CA LYS A 84 13.62 -4.82 -9.28
C LYS A 84 12.93 -4.84 -10.65
N GLU A 85 11.60 -4.83 -10.61
CA GLU A 85 10.72 -4.78 -11.78
C GLU A 85 9.72 -3.64 -11.59
N LYS A 86 9.19 -3.12 -12.69
CA LYS A 86 8.19 -2.05 -12.64
C LYS A 86 6.88 -2.60 -12.06
N VAL A 87 6.41 -2.00 -10.96
CA VAL A 87 5.11 -2.27 -10.34
C VAL A 87 4.18 -1.11 -10.67
N ILE A 88 3.04 -1.41 -11.29
CA ILE A 88 2.10 -0.41 -11.83
C ILE A 88 0.70 -0.71 -11.32
N ILE A 89 0.01 0.30 -10.82
CA ILE A 89 -1.45 0.25 -10.68
C ILE A 89 -2.03 0.46 -12.08
N SER A 90 -2.47 -0.62 -12.73
CA SER A 90 -2.93 -0.58 -14.11
C SER A 90 -4.39 -0.17 -14.24
N ASP A 91 -5.18 -0.42 -13.20
CA ASP A 91 -6.58 0.00 -13.12
C ASP A 91 -7.00 0.15 -11.65
N CYS A 92 -7.95 1.06 -11.41
CA CYS A 92 -8.54 1.28 -10.09
C CYS A 92 -9.98 1.77 -10.21
N GLY A 93 -10.77 1.51 -9.18
CA GLY A 93 -12.18 1.85 -9.11
C GLY A 93 -12.77 1.40 -7.79
N GLU A 94 -14.02 1.77 -7.57
CA GLU A 94 -14.81 1.36 -6.41
C GLU A 94 -15.51 0.03 -6.69
N TYR A 95 -15.63 -0.80 -5.65
CA TYR A 95 -16.50 -1.97 -5.69
C TYR A 95 -17.91 -1.48 -5.33
N VAL A 96 -18.80 -1.42 -6.34
CA VAL A 96 -20.22 -1.10 -6.17
C VAL A 96 -21.06 -2.35 -6.00
#